data_AF-A0A7C4VR84-F1
#
_entry.id   AF-A0A7C4VR84-F1
#
_cell.length_a   1.000
_cell.length_b   1.000
_cell.length_c   1.000
_cell.angle_alpha   90.00
_cell.angle_beta   90.00
_cell.angle_gamma   90.00
#
_symmetry.space_group_name_H-M   'P 1'
#
loop_
_entity.id
_entity.type
_entity.pdbx_description
1 polymer ?
#
loop_
_entity_poly.entity_id
_entity_poly.type
_entity_poly.pdbx_seq_one_letter_code
_entity_poly.pdbx_strand_id
1 'polypeptide(L)'
;MGFSCAMLIYQRLIGFQKRLFWSYLIFGTDSVISIITGVFLARILGPEQIGLMAATIAGFSLGQSLVEGGFSAFLTRAVAREPEKFKEYLLHTFFLRLIFTFPLLTVIACILVLFAIIKDASAQIIFSGEIYLFAFILYGTFYAGYAGKETFKSWWLMSTPLRVFVLFLGIAVAQITRRIESSYFSMGSLVILGLLLLNRPLGIKTEDIRLTTLKEVIRSGLAFAIWNVTSSISLKFDSFWLGVVRNSYETGLYSSAYQLFLWMGSILGPIYMVAFPALSRLARKSTSTFQGATWMLLGFSVILGSSLSLLLFFFGEKAVPFLFGNKFNEAGPMARLLGLSLLPLSLNRMAGNILNARGMEWWVASAGLVSCVVNVVLNIVYIPIHGAIAAVYTTLASESLHAMFALIILMSKERLALNKET
;
A
#
# COMPACT_ATOMS: atom_id res chain seq x y z
N MET A 1 -39.46 15.24 19.44
CA MET A 1 -38.24 15.46 18.60
C MET A 1 -36.97 14.77 19.12
N GLY A 2 -36.77 14.56 20.44
CA GLY A 2 -35.53 13.96 20.98
C GLY A 2 -35.26 12.48 20.63
N PHE A 3 -36.31 11.65 20.53
CA PHE A 3 -36.17 10.20 20.30
C PHE A 3 -35.64 9.84 18.90
N SER A 4 -36.09 10.55 17.85
CA SER A 4 -35.59 10.37 16.49
C SER A 4 -34.11 10.77 16.35
N CYS A 5 -33.68 11.80 17.07
CA CYS A 5 -32.29 12.25 17.04
C CYS A 5 -31.35 11.25 17.75
N ALA A 6 -31.78 10.72 18.91
CA ALA A 6 -31.05 9.68 19.63
C ALA A 6 -30.96 8.37 18.84
N MET A 7 -32.03 7.96 18.15
CA MET A 7 -32.05 6.77 17.30
C MET A 7 -31.12 6.91 16.08
N LEU A 8 -31.07 8.09 15.46
CA LEU A 8 -30.14 8.40 14.36
C LEU A 8 -28.68 8.40 14.81
N ILE A 9 -28.38 8.91 16.01
CA ILE A 9 -27.03 8.89 16.60
C ILE A 9 -26.61 7.44 16.91
N TYR A 10 -27.50 6.66 17.52
CA TYR A 10 -27.27 5.25 17.85
C TYR A 10 -27.04 4.39 16.59
N GLN A 11 -27.86 4.56 15.56
CA GLN A 11 -27.68 3.88 14.27
C GLN A 11 -26.37 4.28 13.58
N ARG A 12 -25.96 5.55 13.67
CA ARG A 12 -24.68 6.03 13.13
C ARG A 12 -23.47 5.44 13.87
N LEU A 13 -23.55 5.29 15.19
CA LEU A 13 -22.51 4.67 16.01
C LEU A 13 -22.37 3.17 15.75
N ILE A 14 -23.48 2.44 15.63
CA ILE A 14 -23.46 1.01 15.25
C ILE A 14 -22.90 0.83 13.84
N GLY A 15 -23.28 1.67 12.89
CA GLY A 15 -22.73 1.64 11.53
C GLY A 15 -21.22 1.91 11.51
N PHE A 16 -20.72 2.79 12.38
CA PHE A 16 -19.30 3.06 12.54
C PHE A 16 -18.53 1.87 13.13
N GLN A 17 -19.01 1.28 14.22
CA GLN A 17 -18.38 0.09 14.83
C GLN A 17 -18.37 -1.11 13.89
N LYS A 18 -19.48 -1.36 13.16
CA LYS A 18 -19.55 -2.43 12.15
C LYS A 18 -18.55 -2.21 11.02
N ARG A 19 -18.45 -0.98 10.49
CA ARG A 19 -17.47 -0.64 9.45
C ARG A 19 -16.04 -0.82 9.94
N LEU A 20 -15.74 -0.38 11.16
CA LEU A 20 -14.43 -0.55 11.78
C LEU A 20 -14.08 -2.04 11.91
N PHE A 21 -14.99 -2.86 12.43
CA PHE A 21 -14.81 -4.29 12.58
C PHE A 21 -14.53 -4.99 11.24
N TRP A 22 -15.33 -4.74 10.20
CA TRP A 22 -15.09 -5.32 8.87
C TRP A 22 -13.78 -4.84 8.24
N SER A 23 -13.39 -3.60 8.51
CA SER A 23 -12.10 -3.07 8.07
C SER A 23 -10.94 -3.80 8.71
N TYR A 24 -10.96 -3.98 10.03
CA TYR A 24 -9.95 -4.78 10.73
C TYR A 24 -9.95 -6.23 10.28
N LEU A 25 -11.10 -6.82 9.97
CA LEU A 25 -11.14 -8.17 9.39
C LEU A 25 -10.47 -8.22 8.02
N ILE A 26 -10.74 -7.28 7.12
CA ILE A 26 -10.10 -7.23 5.80
C ILE A 26 -8.59 -7.04 5.95
N PHE A 27 -8.15 -5.93 6.57
CA PHE A 27 -6.72 -5.63 6.76
C PHE A 27 -5.98 -6.68 7.58
N GLY A 28 -6.65 -7.25 8.58
CA GLY A 28 -6.13 -8.33 9.42
C GLY A 28 -5.94 -9.60 8.60
N THR A 29 -6.93 -10.02 7.81
CA THR A 29 -6.78 -11.18 6.91
C THR A 29 -5.66 -10.96 5.90
N ASP A 30 -5.53 -9.75 5.33
CA ASP A 30 -4.48 -9.42 4.36
C ASP A 30 -3.10 -9.48 5.00
N SER A 31 -2.97 -8.94 6.22
CA SER A 31 -1.73 -8.96 6.98
C SER A 31 -1.35 -10.39 7.37
N VAL A 32 -2.29 -11.20 7.85
CA VAL A 32 -2.04 -12.61 8.23
C VAL A 32 -1.64 -13.43 7.01
N ILE A 33 -2.35 -13.31 5.89
CA ILE A 33 -1.99 -14.01 4.65
C ILE A 33 -0.61 -13.57 4.17
N SER A 34 -0.31 -12.26 4.20
CA SER A 34 1.00 -11.72 3.82
C SER A 34 2.12 -12.25 4.73
N ILE A 35 1.90 -12.27 6.05
CA ILE A 35 2.86 -12.80 7.04
C ILE A 35 3.14 -14.27 6.79
N ILE A 36 2.09 -15.10 6.71
CA ILE A 36 2.24 -16.54 6.49
C ILE A 36 2.96 -16.78 5.15
N THR A 37 2.51 -16.17 4.07
CA THR A 37 3.14 -16.35 2.74
C THR A 37 4.61 -15.94 2.79
N GLY A 38 4.90 -14.75 3.30
CA GLY A 38 6.26 -14.20 3.33
C GLY A 38 7.21 -15.04 4.18
N VAL A 39 6.77 -15.47 5.35
CA VAL A 39 7.56 -16.35 6.24
C VAL A 39 7.85 -17.69 5.59
N PHE A 40 6.83 -18.36 5.06
CA PHE A 40 7.01 -19.68 4.45
C PHE A 40 7.88 -19.61 3.19
N LEU A 41 7.63 -18.65 2.30
CA LEU A 41 8.44 -18.47 1.10
C LEU A 41 9.90 -18.14 1.44
N ALA A 42 10.15 -17.24 2.39
CA ALA A 42 11.52 -16.92 2.80
C ALA A 42 12.26 -18.12 3.37
N ARG A 43 11.61 -18.94 4.20
CA ARG A 43 12.21 -20.16 4.78
C ARG A 43 12.54 -21.21 3.73
N ILE A 44 11.70 -21.37 2.71
CA ILE A 44 11.91 -22.36 1.64
C ILE A 44 13.02 -21.90 0.68
N LEU A 45 12.99 -20.63 0.28
CA LEU A 45 13.74 -20.14 -0.87
C LEU A 45 15.08 -19.48 -0.50
N GLY A 46 15.18 -18.92 0.71
CA GLY A 46 16.38 -18.22 1.17
C GLY A 46 16.53 -16.79 0.64
N PRO A 47 17.53 -16.05 1.13
CA PRO A 47 17.69 -14.61 0.89
C PRO A 47 17.95 -14.26 -0.58
N GLU A 48 18.72 -15.05 -1.33
CA GLU A 48 19.05 -14.74 -2.73
C GLU A 48 17.80 -14.70 -3.62
N GLN A 49 16.94 -15.72 -3.52
CA GLN A 49 15.70 -15.77 -4.29
C GLN A 49 14.70 -14.69 -3.85
N ILE A 50 14.62 -14.43 -2.54
CA ILE A 50 13.78 -13.35 -2.00
C ILE A 50 14.25 -11.98 -2.48
N GLY A 51 15.56 -11.76 -2.61
CA GLY A 51 16.09 -10.49 -3.10
C GLY A 51 15.89 -10.27 -4.58
N LEU A 52 16.12 -11.29 -5.43
CA LEU A 52 15.78 -11.22 -6.86
C LEU A 52 14.31 -10.84 -7.06
N MET A 53 13.44 -11.50 -6.30
CA MET A 53 12.01 -11.26 -6.30
C MET A 53 11.66 -9.85 -5.83
N ALA A 54 12.20 -9.40 -4.69
CA ALA A 54 11.89 -8.10 -4.15
C ALA A 54 12.34 -6.96 -5.08
N ALA A 55 13.52 -7.07 -5.70
CA ALA A 55 14.00 -6.13 -6.71
C ALA A 55 13.09 -6.08 -7.94
N THR A 56 12.69 -7.25 -8.44
CA THR A 56 11.81 -7.39 -9.61
C THR A 56 10.42 -6.81 -9.33
N ILE A 57 9.82 -7.20 -8.20
CA ILE A 57 8.52 -6.67 -7.75
C ILE A 57 8.60 -5.16 -7.54
N ALA A 58 9.70 -4.65 -6.98
CA ALA A 58 9.90 -3.22 -6.79
C ALA A 58 9.94 -2.48 -8.13
N GLY A 59 10.73 -2.95 -9.10
CA GLY A 59 10.78 -2.37 -10.44
C GLY A 59 9.41 -2.33 -11.13
N PHE A 60 8.67 -3.43 -11.08
CA PHE A 60 7.30 -3.45 -11.59
C PHE A 60 6.34 -2.54 -10.82
N SER A 61 6.42 -2.52 -9.49
CA SER A 61 5.55 -1.69 -8.65
C SER A 61 5.73 -0.20 -8.95
N LEU A 62 6.96 0.24 -9.23
CA LEU A 62 7.25 1.62 -9.63
C LEU A 62 6.49 2.01 -10.89
N GLY A 63 6.55 1.17 -11.92
CA GLY A 63 5.78 1.40 -13.14
C GLY A 63 4.28 1.28 -12.93
N GLN A 64 3.84 0.23 -12.23
CA GLN A 64 2.43 0.04 -11.94
C GLN A 64 1.82 1.21 -11.17
N SER A 65 2.58 1.92 -10.34
CA SER A 65 2.07 3.11 -9.65
C SER A 65 1.61 4.21 -10.63
N LEU A 66 2.25 4.33 -11.79
CA LEU A 66 1.86 5.24 -12.87
C LEU A 66 0.53 4.80 -13.52
N VAL A 67 0.34 3.47 -13.64
CA VAL A 67 -0.86 2.86 -14.23
C VAL A 67 -2.03 2.82 -13.28
N GLU A 68 -1.80 2.58 -11.98
CA GLU A 68 -2.83 2.62 -10.95
C GLU A 68 -3.47 4.02 -10.93
N GLY A 69 -2.70 5.08 -11.20
CA GLY A 69 -3.16 6.37 -11.74
C GLY A 69 -4.27 7.08 -10.97
N GLY A 70 -4.50 6.71 -9.70
CA GLY A 70 -5.65 7.17 -8.92
C GLY A 70 -6.98 6.52 -9.30
N PHE A 71 -7.00 5.54 -10.21
CA PHE A 71 -8.19 4.86 -10.71
C PHE A 71 -9.00 4.17 -9.62
N SER A 72 -8.35 3.53 -8.64
CA SER A 72 -9.03 2.93 -7.48
C SER A 72 -9.79 3.98 -6.67
N ALA A 73 -9.14 5.11 -6.37
CA ALA A 73 -9.76 6.20 -5.60
C ALA A 73 -10.92 6.87 -6.37
N PHE A 74 -10.76 7.05 -7.69
CA PHE A 74 -11.84 7.50 -8.55
C PHE A 74 -13.02 6.51 -8.54
N LEU A 75 -12.76 5.22 -8.78
CA LEU A 75 -13.81 4.20 -8.87
C LEU A 75 -14.61 4.11 -7.58
N THR A 76 -13.94 4.06 -6.43
CA THR A 76 -14.61 4.06 -5.12
C THR A 76 -15.50 5.29 -4.96
N ARG A 77 -15.02 6.48 -5.36
CA ARG A 77 -15.80 7.73 -5.27
C ARG A 77 -16.99 7.76 -6.24
N ALA A 78 -16.79 7.36 -7.49
CA ALA A 78 -17.82 7.39 -8.53
C ALA A 78 -18.95 6.42 -8.19
N VAL A 79 -18.61 5.20 -7.77
CA VAL A 79 -19.58 4.19 -7.33
C VAL A 79 -20.30 4.63 -6.05
N ALA A 80 -19.62 5.27 -5.11
CA ALA A 80 -20.28 5.78 -3.89
C ALA A 80 -21.29 6.91 -4.18
N ARG A 81 -21.08 7.68 -5.25
CA ARG A 81 -22.02 8.74 -5.69
C ARG A 81 -23.19 8.20 -6.48
N GLU A 82 -22.92 7.29 -7.41
CA GLU A 82 -23.93 6.71 -8.30
C GLU A 82 -23.82 5.17 -8.28
N PRO A 83 -24.33 4.51 -7.21
CA PRO A 83 -24.21 3.05 -7.05
C PRO A 83 -24.84 2.24 -8.20
N GLU A 84 -25.86 2.83 -8.84
CA GLU A 84 -26.57 2.26 -9.99
C GLU A 84 -25.66 2.09 -11.21
N LYS A 85 -24.69 3.00 -11.40
CA LYS A 85 -23.72 2.97 -12.51
C LYS A 85 -22.48 2.14 -12.22
N PHE A 86 -22.52 1.31 -11.19
CA PHE A 86 -21.38 0.48 -10.78
C PHE A 86 -20.74 -0.32 -11.90
N LYS A 87 -21.56 -1.01 -12.72
CA LYS A 87 -21.06 -1.83 -13.82
C LYS A 87 -20.33 -0.99 -14.85
N GLU A 88 -20.87 0.19 -15.17
CA GLU A 88 -20.30 1.14 -16.10
C GLU A 88 -18.93 1.62 -15.59
N TYR A 89 -18.85 2.16 -14.37
CA TYR A 89 -17.57 2.65 -13.84
C TYR A 89 -16.52 1.56 -13.68
N LEU A 90 -16.93 0.36 -13.25
CA LEU A 90 -16.04 -0.78 -13.13
C LEU A 90 -15.46 -1.17 -14.49
N LEU A 91 -16.29 -1.23 -15.54
CA LEU A 91 -15.89 -1.54 -16.90
C LEU A 91 -14.90 -0.50 -17.45
N HIS A 92 -15.22 0.79 -17.34
CA HIS A 92 -14.34 1.87 -17.81
C HIS A 92 -13.00 1.85 -17.08
N THR A 93 -13.01 1.65 -15.77
CA THR A 93 -11.79 1.61 -14.95
C THR A 93 -10.95 0.40 -15.32
N PHE A 94 -11.56 -0.77 -15.48
CA PHE A 94 -10.89 -1.99 -15.89
C PHE A 94 -10.27 -1.84 -17.30
N PHE A 95 -11.00 -1.25 -18.24
CA PHE A 95 -10.53 -1.05 -19.61
C PHE A 95 -9.36 -0.05 -19.68
N LEU A 96 -9.44 1.07 -18.96
CA LEU A 96 -8.31 2.00 -18.82
C LEU A 96 -7.09 1.32 -18.22
N ARG A 97 -7.29 0.51 -17.18
CA ARG A 97 -6.21 -0.28 -16.58
C ARG A 97 -5.58 -1.20 -17.62
N LEU A 98 -6.34 -1.94 -18.42
CA LEU A 98 -5.76 -2.78 -19.46
C LEU A 98 -4.93 -1.97 -20.47
N ILE A 99 -5.47 -0.84 -20.96
CA ILE A 99 -4.78 0.02 -21.94
C ILE A 99 -3.45 0.54 -21.39
N PHE A 100 -3.39 0.96 -20.12
CA PHE A 100 -2.18 1.50 -19.53
C PHE A 100 -1.24 0.42 -18.98
N THR A 101 -1.77 -0.70 -18.50
CA THR A 101 -0.98 -1.78 -17.88
C THR A 101 -0.16 -2.53 -18.92
N PHE A 102 -0.74 -2.94 -20.05
CA PHE A 102 -0.02 -3.78 -21.01
C PHE A 102 1.22 -3.08 -21.61
N PRO A 103 1.13 -1.87 -22.19
CA PRO A 103 2.28 -1.21 -22.77
C PRO A 103 3.36 -0.91 -21.72
N LEU A 104 2.94 -0.50 -20.52
CA LEU A 104 3.91 -0.16 -19.48
C LEU A 104 4.59 -1.41 -18.91
N LEU A 105 3.84 -2.49 -18.66
CA LEU A 105 4.43 -3.76 -18.25
C LEU A 105 5.37 -4.27 -19.33
N THR A 106 5.03 -4.17 -20.62
CA THR A 106 5.95 -4.55 -21.70
C THR A 106 7.24 -3.75 -21.68
N VAL A 107 7.17 -2.41 -21.51
CA VAL A 107 8.38 -1.58 -21.44
C VAL A 107 9.24 -1.97 -20.24
N ILE A 108 8.63 -2.22 -19.07
CA ILE A 108 9.35 -2.62 -17.87
C ILE A 108 9.92 -4.03 -18.01
N ALA A 109 9.16 -4.95 -18.61
CA ALA A 109 9.62 -6.30 -18.95
C ALA A 109 10.88 -6.22 -19.81
N CYS A 110 10.87 -5.38 -20.84
CA CYS A 110 12.03 -5.16 -21.70
C CYS A 110 13.22 -4.61 -20.92
N ILE A 111 13.01 -3.59 -20.08
CA ILE A 111 14.08 -3.01 -19.25
C ILE A 111 14.66 -4.07 -18.30
N LEU A 112 13.79 -4.85 -17.64
CA LEU A 112 14.20 -5.86 -16.68
C LEU A 112 14.82 -7.08 -17.35
N VAL A 113 14.37 -7.48 -18.54
CA VAL A 113 15.00 -8.56 -19.32
C VAL A 113 16.38 -8.14 -19.80
N LEU A 114 16.54 -6.90 -20.27
CA LEU A 114 17.86 -6.34 -20.58
C LEU A 114 18.76 -6.35 -19.34
N PHE A 115 18.21 -6.02 -18.18
CA PHE A 115 18.92 -6.07 -16.91
C PHE A 115 19.25 -7.50 -16.44
N ALA A 116 18.34 -8.44 -16.67
CA ALA A 116 18.45 -9.84 -16.32
C ALA A 116 19.50 -10.56 -17.16
N ILE A 117 19.61 -10.21 -18.44
CA ILE A 117 20.69 -10.66 -19.32
C ILE A 117 22.06 -10.22 -18.77
N ILE A 118 22.13 -9.04 -18.12
CA ILE A 118 23.37 -8.51 -17.52
C ILE A 118 23.70 -9.16 -16.16
N LYS A 119 22.68 -9.60 -15.41
CA LYS A 119 22.80 -10.09 -14.01
C LYS A 119 22.46 -11.57 -13.82
N ASP A 120 22.29 -12.32 -14.91
CA ASP A 120 21.92 -13.74 -14.91
C ASP A 120 20.60 -14.04 -14.17
N ALA A 121 19.64 -13.11 -14.23
CA ALA A 121 18.31 -13.34 -13.67
C ALA A 121 17.43 -14.11 -14.66
N SER A 122 16.64 -15.07 -14.17
CA SER A 122 15.75 -15.86 -15.02
C SER A 122 14.59 -14.98 -15.53
N ALA A 123 14.44 -14.88 -16.85
CA ALA A 123 13.28 -14.23 -17.49
C ALA A 123 11.92 -14.80 -17.01
N GLN A 124 11.93 -16.04 -16.50
CA GLN A 124 10.75 -16.68 -15.92
C GLN A 124 10.29 -15.99 -14.62
N ILE A 125 11.24 -15.49 -13.81
CA ILE A 125 10.93 -14.75 -12.57
C ILE A 125 10.24 -13.45 -12.92
N ILE A 126 10.76 -12.72 -13.91
CA ILE A 126 10.20 -11.46 -14.42
C ILE A 126 8.76 -11.68 -14.87
N PHE A 127 8.53 -12.65 -15.77
CA PHE A 127 7.21 -12.95 -16.30
C PHE A 127 6.21 -13.41 -15.22
N SER A 128 6.65 -14.26 -14.28
CA SER A 128 5.80 -14.71 -13.17
C SER A 128 5.42 -13.56 -12.23
N GLY A 129 6.33 -12.62 -11.98
CA GLY A 129 6.10 -11.41 -11.19
C GLY A 129 5.08 -10.48 -11.85
N GLU A 130 5.15 -10.31 -13.17
CA GLU A 130 4.15 -9.54 -13.93
C GLU A 130 2.75 -10.11 -13.81
N ILE A 131 2.61 -11.43 -13.99
CA ILE A 131 1.31 -12.11 -13.86
C ILE A 131 0.76 -11.92 -12.45
N TYR A 132 1.59 -12.10 -11.42
CA TYR A 132 1.17 -11.91 -10.04
C TYR A 132 0.71 -10.47 -9.76
N LEU A 133 1.48 -9.48 -10.21
CA LEU A 133 1.15 -8.09 -9.98
C LEU A 133 -0.04 -7.63 -10.82
N PHE A 134 -0.19 -8.12 -12.05
CA PHE A 134 -1.38 -7.90 -12.86
C PHE A 134 -2.63 -8.45 -12.15
N ALA A 135 -2.53 -9.66 -11.57
CA ALA A 135 -3.61 -10.23 -10.77
C ALA A 135 -3.97 -9.35 -9.57
N PHE A 136 -2.98 -8.74 -8.92
CA PHE A 136 -3.18 -7.80 -7.82
C PHE A 136 -3.89 -6.51 -8.27
N ILE A 137 -3.55 -5.96 -9.43
CA ILE A 137 -4.26 -4.81 -10.03
C ILE A 137 -5.73 -5.16 -10.29
N LEU A 138 -5.99 -6.34 -10.87
CA LEU A 138 -7.36 -6.78 -11.11
C LEU A 138 -8.14 -6.87 -9.80
N TYR A 139 -7.53 -7.52 -8.79
CA TYR A 139 -8.09 -7.63 -7.45
C TYR A 139 -8.43 -6.24 -6.85
N GLY A 140 -7.49 -5.29 -6.93
CA GLY A 140 -7.65 -3.93 -6.45
C GLY A 140 -8.79 -3.17 -7.13
N THR A 141 -9.00 -3.41 -8.44
CA THR A 141 -10.10 -2.80 -9.21
C THR A 141 -11.47 -3.24 -8.68
N PHE A 142 -11.64 -4.54 -8.49
CA PHE A 142 -12.88 -5.08 -7.95
C PHE A 142 -13.07 -4.64 -6.50
N TYR A 143 -12.02 -4.71 -5.67
CA TYR A 143 -12.07 -4.20 -4.30
C TYR A 143 -12.55 -2.74 -4.26
N ALA A 144 -11.95 -1.86 -5.07
CA ALA A 144 -12.33 -0.44 -5.12
C ALA A 144 -13.80 -0.23 -5.52
N GLY A 145 -14.30 -1.02 -6.48
CA GLY A 145 -15.70 -1.00 -6.87
C GLY A 145 -16.65 -1.45 -5.75
N TYR A 146 -16.38 -2.60 -5.10
CA TYR A 146 -17.21 -3.10 -4.01
C TYR A 146 -17.12 -2.23 -2.75
N ALA A 147 -15.95 -1.65 -2.48
CA ALA A 147 -15.75 -0.67 -1.42
C ALA A 147 -16.61 0.58 -1.65
N GLY A 148 -16.72 1.05 -2.90
CA GLY A 148 -17.61 2.17 -3.27
C GLY A 148 -19.09 1.87 -3.00
N LYS A 149 -19.52 0.61 -3.13
CA LYS A 149 -20.88 0.18 -2.77
C LYS A 149 -21.12 0.03 -1.26
N GLU A 150 -20.10 0.22 -0.43
CA GLU A 150 -20.10 -0.13 1.00
C GLU A 150 -20.46 -1.60 1.30
N THR A 151 -20.33 -2.51 0.32
CA THR A 151 -20.67 -3.94 0.47
C THR A 151 -19.46 -4.76 0.89
N PHE A 152 -18.73 -4.26 1.90
CA PHE A 152 -17.48 -4.86 2.41
C PHE A 152 -17.65 -6.33 2.83
N LYS A 153 -18.77 -6.67 3.46
CA LYS A 153 -19.08 -8.06 3.87
C LYS A 153 -19.14 -9.01 2.67
N SER A 154 -19.81 -8.61 1.60
CA SER A 154 -19.97 -9.43 0.39
C SER A 154 -18.62 -9.65 -0.30
N TRP A 155 -17.80 -8.59 -0.40
CA TRP A 155 -16.44 -8.71 -0.92
C TRP A 155 -15.57 -9.62 -0.07
N TRP A 156 -15.59 -9.46 1.25
CA TRP A 156 -14.78 -10.29 2.15
C TRP A 156 -15.15 -11.76 2.06
N LEU A 157 -16.45 -12.09 2.07
CA LEU A 157 -16.94 -13.47 1.93
C LEU A 157 -16.56 -14.08 0.58
N MET A 158 -16.55 -13.28 -0.49
CA MET A 158 -16.25 -13.75 -1.84
C MET A 158 -14.74 -13.91 -2.08
N SER A 159 -13.93 -12.96 -1.61
CA SER A 159 -12.49 -12.90 -1.90
C SER A 159 -11.63 -13.71 -0.93
N THR A 160 -12.03 -13.86 0.33
CA THR A 160 -11.20 -14.53 1.34
C THR A 160 -10.98 -16.01 1.03
N PRO A 161 -11.99 -16.82 0.66
CA PRO A 161 -11.77 -18.21 0.29
C PRO A 161 -10.77 -18.38 -0.87
N LEU A 162 -10.90 -17.55 -1.92
CA LEU A 162 -9.97 -17.54 -3.05
C LEU A 162 -8.54 -17.23 -2.59
N ARG A 163 -8.36 -16.21 -1.75
CA ARG A 163 -7.03 -15.81 -1.24
C ARG A 163 -6.40 -16.88 -0.35
N VAL A 164 -7.19 -17.51 0.51
CA VAL A 164 -6.73 -18.63 1.37
C VAL A 164 -6.32 -19.82 0.51
N PHE A 165 -7.09 -20.14 -0.54
CA PHE A 165 -6.72 -21.20 -1.48
C PHE A 165 -5.43 -20.88 -2.24
N VAL A 166 -5.30 -19.65 -2.74
CA VAL A 166 -4.09 -19.14 -3.43
C VAL A 166 -2.87 -19.20 -2.51
N LEU A 167 -3.01 -18.87 -1.23
CA LEU A 167 -1.96 -19.02 -0.21
C LEU A 167 -1.47 -20.47 -0.11
N PHE A 168 -2.38 -21.42 0.11
CA PHE A 168 -1.99 -22.82 0.28
C PHE A 168 -1.39 -23.41 -0.99
N LEU A 169 -1.93 -23.06 -2.17
CA LEU A 169 -1.34 -23.51 -3.43
C LEU A 169 0.07 -22.93 -3.63
N GLY A 170 0.25 -21.62 -3.40
CA GLY A 170 1.54 -20.97 -3.56
C GLY A 170 2.63 -21.61 -2.69
N ILE A 171 2.29 -21.96 -1.45
CA ILE A 171 3.17 -22.69 -0.52
C ILE A 171 3.43 -24.12 -1.02
N ALA A 172 2.40 -24.86 -1.45
CA ALA A 172 2.56 -26.22 -1.95
C ALA A 172 3.46 -26.27 -3.20
N VAL A 173 3.26 -25.37 -4.14
CA VAL A 173 4.09 -25.24 -5.34
C VAL A 173 5.53 -24.86 -4.98
N ALA A 174 5.73 -23.97 -4.00
CA ALA A 174 7.06 -23.59 -3.53
C ALA A 174 7.81 -24.79 -2.92
N GLN A 175 7.11 -25.62 -2.13
CA GLN A 175 7.68 -26.81 -1.51
C GLN A 175 8.12 -27.86 -2.55
N ILE A 176 7.30 -28.08 -3.58
CA ILE A 176 7.57 -29.08 -4.63
C ILE A 176 8.68 -28.60 -5.57
N THR A 177 8.56 -27.38 -6.09
CA THR A 177 9.42 -26.90 -7.17
C THR A 177 10.69 -26.23 -6.67
N ARG A 178 10.70 -25.77 -5.40
CA ARG A 178 11.76 -24.91 -4.81
C ARG A 178 12.13 -23.70 -5.66
N ARG A 179 11.17 -23.27 -6.49
CA ARG A 179 11.30 -22.25 -7.51
C ARG A 179 10.19 -21.25 -7.34
N ILE A 180 10.55 -20.00 -7.12
CA ILE A 180 9.61 -18.93 -6.82
C ILE A 180 8.73 -18.58 -8.03
N GLU A 181 9.25 -18.74 -9.25
CA GLU A 181 8.53 -18.41 -10.48
C GLU A 181 7.25 -19.24 -10.64
N SER A 182 7.31 -20.53 -10.26
CA SER A 182 6.17 -21.44 -10.30
C SER A 182 5.08 -21.04 -9.31
N SER A 183 5.48 -20.61 -8.11
CA SER A 183 4.54 -20.15 -7.07
C SER A 183 3.83 -18.88 -7.50
N TYR A 184 4.54 -17.88 -8.04
CA TYR A 184 3.88 -16.65 -8.49
C TYR A 184 2.99 -16.84 -9.70
N PHE A 185 3.45 -17.62 -10.67
CA PHE A 185 2.65 -17.94 -11.84
C PHE A 185 1.34 -18.61 -11.44
N SER A 186 1.39 -19.61 -10.55
CA SER A 186 0.19 -20.31 -10.07
C SER A 186 -0.72 -19.40 -9.25
N MET A 187 -0.17 -18.60 -8.34
CA MET A 187 -0.94 -17.67 -7.51
C MET A 187 -1.62 -16.59 -8.35
N GLY A 188 -0.88 -15.93 -9.25
CA GLY A 188 -1.42 -14.88 -10.11
C GLY A 188 -2.50 -15.40 -11.06
N SER A 189 -2.23 -16.53 -11.73
CA SER A 189 -3.18 -17.15 -12.66
C SER A 189 -4.49 -17.55 -11.97
N LEU A 190 -4.42 -18.09 -10.75
CA LEU A 190 -5.61 -18.45 -9.99
C LEU A 190 -6.41 -17.25 -9.51
N VAL A 191 -5.75 -16.17 -9.09
CA VAL A 191 -6.46 -14.94 -8.73
C VAL A 191 -7.20 -14.39 -9.94
N ILE A 192 -6.55 -14.36 -11.12
CA ILE A 192 -7.19 -13.93 -12.37
C ILE A 192 -8.40 -14.81 -12.68
N LEU A 193 -8.22 -16.14 -12.70
CA LEU A 193 -9.29 -17.10 -12.98
C LEU A 193 -10.45 -16.97 -11.98
N GLY A 194 -10.14 -16.90 -10.68
CA GLY A 194 -11.13 -16.73 -9.63
C GLY A 194 -11.93 -15.44 -9.80
N LEU A 195 -11.26 -14.32 -10.09
CA LEU A 195 -11.94 -13.05 -10.37
C LEU A 195 -12.82 -13.13 -11.61
N LEU A 196 -12.37 -13.77 -12.69
CA LEU A 196 -13.18 -13.93 -13.91
C LEU A 196 -14.43 -14.78 -13.64
N LEU A 197 -14.31 -15.88 -12.89
CA LEU A 197 -15.45 -16.75 -12.55
C LEU A 197 -16.45 -16.06 -11.63
N LEU A 198 -15.96 -15.39 -10.59
CA LEU A 198 -16.80 -14.66 -9.62
C LEU A 198 -17.58 -13.50 -10.25
N ASN A 199 -16.99 -12.89 -11.29
CA ASN A 199 -17.56 -11.71 -11.94
C ASN A 199 -18.22 -12.00 -13.30
N ARG A 200 -18.22 -13.25 -13.76
CA ARG A 200 -18.98 -13.73 -14.93
C ARG A 200 -20.46 -13.30 -14.93
N PRO A 201 -21.21 -13.31 -13.80
CA PRO A 201 -22.61 -12.88 -13.79
C PRO A 201 -22.82 -11.36 -13.96
N LEU A 202 -21.75 -10.54 -14.00
CA LEU A 202 -21.91 -9.10 -14.16
C LEU A 202 -22.42 -8.70 -15.57
N GLY A 203 -22.30 -9.58 -16.58
CA GLY A 203 -22.89 -9.36 -17.91
C GLY A 203 -22.35 -8.11 -18.61
N ILE A 204 -21.05 -7.86 -18.47
CA ILE A 204 -20.34 -6.67 -18.95
C ILE A 204 -20.35 -6.69 -20.49
N LYS A 205 -21.03 -5.74 -21.13
CA LYS A 205 -21.01 -5.54 -22.60
C LYS A 205 -20.05 -4.40 -22.94
N THR A 206 -19.14 -4.63 -23.89
CA THR A 206 -18.10 -3.66 -24.31
C THR A 206 -18.67 -2.42 -25.01
N GLU A 207 -19.93 -2.47 -25.43
CA GLU A 207 -20.66 -1.38 -26.09
C GLU A 207 -20.95 -0.17 -25.18
N ASP A 208 -20.78 -0.33 -23.86
CA ASP A 208 -21.03 0.73 -22.87
C ASP A 208 -19.84 1.68 -22.64
N ILE A 209 -18.70 1.52 -23.34
CA ILE A 209 -17.51 2.37 -23.15
C ILE A 209 -17.71 3.74 -23.81
N ARG A 210 -17.70 4.81 -22.99
CA ARG A 210 -17.85 6.20 -23.42
C ARG A 210 -16.58 7.02 -23.19
N LEU A 211 -16.08 7.63 -24.27
CA LEU A 211 -14.84 8.42 -24.26
C LEU A 211 -14.88 9.63 -23.31
N THR A 212 -16.07 10.20 -23.09
CA THR A 212 -16.30 11.32 -22.18
C THR A 212 -16.05 10.91 -20.72
N THR A 213 -16.58 9.76 -20.30
CA THR A 213 -16.38 9.19 -18.97
C THR A 213 -14.90 8.86 -18.73
N LEU A 214 -14.18 8.39 -19.75
CA LEU A 214 -12.73 8.12 -19.65
C LEU A 214 -11.91 9.39 -19.36
N LYS A 215 -12.23 10.52 -20.02
CA LYS A 215 -11.56 11.81 -19.77
C LYS A 215 -11.83 12.32 -18.36
N GLU A 216 -13.04 12.14 -17.86
CA GLU A 216 -13.42 12.54 -16.50
C GLU A 216 -12.67 11.72 -15.44
N VAL A 217 -12.51 10.40 -15.67
CA VAL A 217 -11.72 9.51 -14.81
C VAL A 217 -10.29 10.02 -14.68
N ILE A 218 -9.63 10.30 -15.82
CA ILE A 218 -8.23 10.75 -15.85
C ILE A 218 -8.06 12.09 -15.13
N ARG A 219 -8.92 13.08 -15.43
CA ARG A 219 -8.82 14.42 -14.83
C ARG A 219 -9.06 14.40 -13.32
N SER A 220 -10.01 13.60 -12.87
CA SER A 220 -10.40 13.52 -11.45
C SER A 220 -9.46 12.65 -10.61
N GLY A 221 -8.70 11.75 -11.25
CA GLY A 221 -7.73 10.86 -10.60
C GLY A 221 -6.33 11.46 -10.40
N LEU A 222 -5.99 12.55 -11.11
CA LEU A 222 -4.61 13.04 -11.21
C LEU A 222 -3.95 13.37 -9.86
N ALA A 223 -4.65 14.03 -8.93
CA ALA A 223 -4.09 14.33 -7.61
C ALA A 223 -3.79 13.06 -6.79
N PHE A 224 -4.63 12.03 -6.92
CA PHE A 224 -4.40 10.72 -6.29
C PHE A 224 -3.29 9.94 -6.99
N ALA A 225 -3.15 10.12 -8.31
CA ALA A 225 -2.04 9.55 -9.08
C ALA A 225 -0.70 10.08 -8.56
N ILE A 226 -0.56 11.40 -8.40
CA ILE A 226 0.68 12.03 -7.89
C ILE A 226 1.03 11.47 -6.51
N TRP A 227 0.06 11.40 -5.59
CA TRP A 227 0.27 10.81 -4.26
C TRP A 227 0.71 9.34 -4.34
N ASN A 228 -0.02 8.51 -5.10
CA ASN A 228 0.27 7.08 -5.22
C ASN A 228 1.65 6.82 -5.84
N VAL A 229 2.02 7.57 -6.88
CA VAL A 229 3.32 7.46 -7.55
C VAL A 229 4.43 7.82 -6.56
N THR A 230 4.30 8.97 -5.91
CA THR A 230 5.28 9.45 -4.93
C THR A 230 5.45 8.46 -3.78
N SER A 231 4.35 7.97 -3.22
CA SER A 231 4.39 6.97 -2.15
C SER A 231 4.97 5.64 -2.62
N SER A 232 4.70 5.21 -3.85
CA SER A 232 5.22 3.95 -4.39
C SER A 232 6.72 4.03 -4.63
N ILE A 233 7.20 5.17 -5.15
CA ILE A 233 8.63 5.44 -5.30
C ILE A 233 9.33 5.37 -3.95
N SER A 234 8.86 6.10 -2.93
CA SER A 234 9.47 6.07 -1.59
C SER A 234 9.51 4.68 -0.95
N LEU A 235 8.53 3.80 -1.24
CA LEU A 235 8.43 2.46 -0.65
C LEU A 235 9.16 1.35 -1.41
N LYS A 236 9.53 1.59 -2.68
CA LYS A 236 10.04 0.54 -3.58
C LYS A 236 11.35 0.88 -4.25
N PHE A 237 11.68 2.17 -4.38
CA PHE A 237 12.88 2.58 -5.10
C PHE A 237 14.15 2.04 -4.46
N ASP A 238 14.21 1.99 -3.13
CA ASP A 238 15.30 1.40 -2.36
C ASP A 238 15.60 -0.06 -2.76
N SER A 239 14.58 -0.91 -2.79
CA SER A 239 14.66 -2.34 -3.04
C SER A 239 14.99 -2.61 -4.50
N PHE A 240 14.42 -1.81 -5.40
CA PHE A 240 14.77 -1.82 -6.83
C PHE A 240 16.24 -1.43 -7.03
N TRP A 241 16.66 -0.29 -6.49
CA TRP A 241 18.01 0.23 -6.68
C TRP A 241 19.07 -0.69 -6.05
N LEU A 242 18.79 -1.26 -4.88
CA LEU A 242 19.64 -2.24 -4.23
C LEU A 242 19.84 -3.48 -5.11
N GLY A 243 18.77 -4.01 -5.71
CA GLY A 243 18.86 -5.13 -6.65
C GLY A 243 19.64 -4.79 -7.93
N VAL A 244 19.60 -3.53 -8.36
CA VAL A 244 20.33 -3.04 -9.53
C VAL A 244 21.83 -2.92 -9.26
N VAL A 245 22.20 -2.18 -8.21
CA VAL A 245 23.60 -1.79 -7.96
C VAL A 245 24.37 -2.76 -7.06
N ARG A 246 23.67 -3.62 -6.31
CA ARG A 246 24.28 -4.59 -5.39
C ARG A 246 24.00 -6.02 -5.87
N ASN A 247 23.85 -6.95 -4.92
CA ASN A 247 23.58 -8.36 -5.17
C ASN A 247 22.23 -8.77 -4.56
N SER A 248 21.71 -9.90 -5.02
CA SER A 248 20.40 -10.41 -4.61
C SER A 248 20.39 -10.89 -3.16
N TYR A 249 21.50 -11.36 -2.60
CA TYR A 249 21.57 -11.75 -1.20
C TYR A 249 21.30 -10.56 -0.27
N GLU A 250 22.05 -9.48 -0.46
CA GLU A 250 21.93 -8.23 0.29
C GLU A 250 20.53 -7.60 0.10
N THR A 251 20.00 -7.68 -1.12
CA THR A 251 18.62 -7.23 -1.41
C THR A 251 17.57 -8.05 -0.67
N GLY A 252 17.78 -9.36 -0.55
CA GLY A 252 16.89 -10.25 0.19
C GLY A 252 16.89 -9.96 1.68
N LEU A 253 18.07 -9.74 2.26
CA LEU A 253 18.21 -9.34 3.66
C LEU A 253 17.47 -8.04 3.94
N TYR A 254 17.72 -7.00 3.14
CA TYR A 254 17.03 -5.71 3.26
C TYR A 254 15.51 -5.89 3.14
N SER A 255 15.05 -6.57 2.10
CA SER A 255 13.63 -6.71 1.79
C SER A 255 12.89 -7.49 2.88
N SER A 256 13.51 -8.49 3.51
CA SER A 256 12.93 -9.20 4.66
C SER A 256 12.83 -8.31 5.90
N ALA A 257 13.86 -7.50 6.19
CA ALA A 257 13.81 -6.53 7.27
C ALA A 257 12.73 -5.46 7.02
N TYR A 258 12.66 -4.95 5.80
CA TYR A 258 11.67 -3.98 5.35
C TYR A 258 10.25 -4.55 5.38
N GLN A 259 10.06 -5.82 5.02
CA GLN A 259 8.77 -6.47 5.07
C GLN A 259 8.24 -6.56 6.51
N LEU A 260 9.11 -6.83 7.49
CA LEU A 260 8.73 -6.79 8.91
C LEU A 260 8.32 -5.38 9.34
N PHE A 261 9.05 -4.35 8.89
CA PHE A 261 8.67 -2.93 9.07
C PHE A 261 7.28 -2.64 8.48
N LEU A 262 6.98 -3.11 7.26
CA LEU A 262 5.67 -2.94 6.64
C LEU A 262 4.54 -3.64 7.40
N TRP A 263 4.78 -4.86 7.90
CA TRP A 263 3.81 -5.58 8.73
C TRP A 263 3.50 -4.87 10.05
N MET A 264 4.51 -4.26 10.68
CA MET A 264 4.28 -3.42 11.86
C MET A 264 3.51 -2.15 11.49
N GLY A 265 3.87 -1.50 10.37
CA GLY A 265 3.18 -0.30 9.88
C GLY A 265 1.73 -0.55 9.47
N SER A 266 1.36 -1.75 9.03
CA SER A 266 -0.02 -2.08 8.62
C SER A 266 -1.01 -2.02 9.77
N ILE A 267 -0.55 -2.23 11.01
CA ILE A 267 -1.34 -2.10 12.25
C ILE A 267 -1.94 -0.69 12.38
N LEU A 268 -1.25 0.32 11.85
CA LEU A 268 -1.70 1.71 11.86
C LEU A 268 -2.83 2.00 10.85
N GLY A 269 -2.94 1.20 9.78
CA GLY A 269 -3.81 1.45 8.63
C GLY A 269 -5.31 1.64 8.96
N PRO A 270 -5.95 0.72 9.71
CA PRO A 270 -7.37 0.82 10.03
C PRO A 270 -7.75 2.09 10.79
N ILE A 271 -6.87 2.57 11.67
CA ILE A 271 -7.09 3.81 12.44
C ILE A 271 -7.21 4.99 11.49
N TYR A 272 -6.29 5.11 10.53
CA TYR A 272 -6.29 6.18 9.53
C TYR A 272 -7.56 6.16 8.67
N MET A 273 -7.94 4.98 8.19
CA MET A 273 -9.11 4.82 7.34
C MET A 273 -10.41 5.24 8.03
N VAL A 274 -10.50 5.02 9.33
CA VAL A 274 -11.66 5.35 10.16
C VAL A 274 -11.65 6.82 10.59
N ALA A 275 -10.47 7.34 10.93
CA ALA A 275 -10.31 8.71 11.41
C ALA A 275 -10.65 9.72 10.31
N PHE A 276 -10.28 9.46 9.06
CA PHE A 276 -10.44 10.40 7.95
C PHE A 276 -11.90 10.88 7.72
N PRO A 277 -12.91 9.99 7.57
CA PRO A 277 -14.30 10.43 7.43
C PRO A 277 -14.84 11.17 8.66
N ALA A 278 -14.37 10.81 9.86
CA ALA A 278 -14.79 11.48 11.09
C ALA A 278 -14.24 12.92 11.15
N LEU A 279 -12.95 13.09 10.88
CA LEU A 279 -12.30 14.39 10.78
C LEU A 279 -12.93 15.28 9.71
N SER A 280 -13.23 14.73 8.54
CA SER A 280 -13.86 15.49 7.44
C SER A 280 -15.22 16.06 7.81
N ARG A 281 -15.99 15.38 8.67
CA ARG A 281 -17.27 15.90 9.19
C ARG A 281 -17.08 16.97 10.25
N LEU A 282 -16.11 16.78 11.14
CA LEU A 282 -15.81 17.75 12.21
C LEU A 282 -15.27 19.06 11.63
N ALA A 283 -14.45 18.97 10.57
CA ALA A 283 -13.85 20.12 9.89
C ALA A 283 -14.90 21.13 9.37
N ARG A 284 -16.11 20.66 9.06
CA ARG A 284 -17.22 21.48 8.55
C ARG A 284 -18.15 22.01 9.64
N LYS A 285 -18.07 21.49 10.87
CA LYS A 285 -19.07 21.73 11.93
C LYS A 285 -18.57 22.63 13.05
N SER A 286 -17.35 22.42 13.52
CA SER A 286 -16.80 23.17 14.66
C SER A 286 -15.28 23.08 14.66
N THR A 287 -14.62 24.24 14.65
CA THR A 287 -13.17 24.37 14.70
C THR A 287 -12.59 23.76 15.98
N SER A 288 -13.19 24.06 17.12
CA SER A 288 -12.72 23.61 18.45
C SER A 288 -12.81 22.09 18.61
N THR A 289 -13.92 21.47 18.21
CA THR A 289 -14.05 20.00 18.26
C THR A 289 -13.11 19.30 17.28
N PHE A 290 -12.87 19.90 16.11
CA PHE A 290 -11.88 19.39 15.17
C PHE A 290 -10.45 19.47 15.73
N GLN A 291 -10.08 20.58 16.37
CA GLN A 291 -8.77 20.74 17.02
C GLN A 291 -8.58 19.72 18.15
N GLY A 292 -9.58 19.53 19.02
CA GLY A 292 -9.53 18.51 20.07
C GLY A 292 -9.32 17.09 19.50
N ALA A 293 -10.03 16.75 18.42
CA ALA A 293 -9.83 15.48 17.71
C ALA A 293 -8.45 15.37 17.06
N THR A 294 -7.92 16.47 16.53
CA THR A 294 -6.58 16.54 15.93
C THR A 294 -5.50 16.20 16.95
N TRP A 295 -5.50 16.88 18.11
CA TRP A 295 -4.53 16.63 19.16
C TRP A 295 -4.65 15.22 19.76
N MET A 296 -5.88 14.73 19.94
CA MET A 296 -6.11 13.35 20.40
C MET A 296 -5.52 12.32 19.44
N LEU A 297 -5.77 12.47 18.14
CA LEU A 297 -5.29 11.54 17.12
C LEU A 297 -3.79 11.62 16.90
N LEU A 298 -3.19 12.80 17.00
CA LEU A 298 -1.73 12.97 16.98
C LEU A 298 -1.10 12.32 18.22
N GLY A 299 -1.64 12.57 19.41
CA GLY A 299 -1.17 11.94 20.65
C GLY A 299 -1.25 10.41 20.59
N PHE A 300 -2.36 9.88 20.08
CA PHE A 300 -2.51 8.44 19.83
C PHE A 300 -1.48 7.91 18.83
N SER A 301 -1.19 8.67 17.76
CA SER A 301 -0.20 8.29 16.75
C SER A 301 1.23 8.29 17.30
N VAL A 302 1.55 9.20 18.22
CA VAL A 302 2.82 9.20 18.96
C VAL A 302 2.93 7.96 19.83
N ILE A 303 1.90 7.67 20.65
CA ILE A 303 1.91 6.52 21.56
C ILE A 303 2.05 5.22 20.77
N LEU A 304 1.18 4.99 19.79
CA LEU A 304 1.19 3.77 19.01
C LEU A 304 2.44 3.65 18.12
N GLY A 305 2.83 4.73 17.43
CA GLY A 305 4.02 4.76 16.59
C GLY A 305 5.31 4.52 17.37
N SER A 306 5.45 5.15 18.55
CA SER A 306 6.59 4.92 19.44
C SER A 306 6.57 3.50 20.00
N SER A 307 5.41 2.96 20.35
CA SER A 307 5.30 1.60 20.88
C SER A 307 5.75 0.55 19.85
N LEU A 308 5.28 0.69 18.60
CA LEU A 308 5.70 -0.18 17.50
C LEU A 308 7.17 0.03 17.13
N SER A 309 7.65 1.27 17.16
CA SER A 309 9.05 1.60 16.94
C SER A 309 9.97 0.93 17.96
N LEU A 310 9.65 1.07 19.26
CA LEU A 310 10.42 0.45 20.34
C LEU A 310 10.35 -1.08 20.27
N LEU A 311 9.18 -1.64 19.96
CA LEU A 311 9.01 -3.08 19.78
C LEU A 311 9.96 -3.59 18.68
N LEU A 312 9.95 -2.97 17.50
CA LEU A 312 10.81 -3.40 16.41
C LEU A 312 12.30 -3.09 16.67
N PHE A 313 12.61 -2.01 17.37
CA PHE A 313 13.99 -1.67 17.74
C PHE A 313 14.60 -2.67 18.73
N PHE A 314 13.88 -3.06 19.78
CA PHE A 314 14.41 -3.99 20.78
C PHE A 314 14.33 -5.46 20.33
N PHE A 315 13.32 -5.84 19.57
CA PHE A 315 13.08 -7.24 19.22
C PHE A 315 13.40 -7.57 17.76
N GLY A 316 13.66 -6.59 16.89
CA GLY A 316 13.89 -6.79 15.45
C GLY A 316 15.03 -7.76 15.13
N GLU A 317 16.16 -7.64 15.85
CA GLU A 317 17.31 -8.53 15.66
C GLU A 317 16.99 -10.02 15.90
N LYS A 318 16.09 -10.32 16.84
CA LYS A 318 15.65 -11.69 17.15
C LYS A 318 14.43 -12.11 16.33
N ALA A 319 13.54 -11.17 16.02
CA ALA A 319 12.30 -11.42 15.31
C ALA A 319 12.56 -11.88 13.86
N VAL A 320 13.54 -11.28 13.19
CA VAL A 320 13.88 -11.64 11.80
C VAL A 320 14.29 -13.11 11.67
N PRO A 321 15.32 -13.63 12.38
CA PRO A 321 15.69 -15.04 12.25
C PRO A 321 14.66 -15.99 12.85
N PHE A 322 13.91 -15.57 13.87
CA PHE A 322 12.77 -16.34 14.38
C PHE A 322 11.70 -16.55 13.30
N LEU A 323 11.35 -15.51 12.56
CA LEU A 323 10.32 -15.57 11.52
C LEU A 323 10.86 -16.22 10.24
N PHE A 324 11.92 -15.67 9.66
CA PHE A 324 12.40 -16.04 8.33
C PHE A 324 13.46 -17.15 8.32
N GLY A 325 14.02 -17.50 9.48
CA GLY A 325 15.06 -18.52 9.65
C GLY A 325 16.48 -17.96 9.72
N ASN A 326 17.43 -18.79 10.14
CA ASN A 326 18.81 -18.38 10.46
C ASN A 326 19.60 -17.80 9.26
N LYS A 327 19.20 -18.11 8.02
CA LYS A 327 19.79 -17.51 6.80
C LYS A 327 19.60 -15.99 6.73
N PHE A 328 18.67 -15.43 7.52
CA PHE A 328 18.36 -14.00 7.58
C PHE A 328 18.92 -13.32 8.85
N ASN A 329 19.86 -13.93 9.58
CA ASN A 329 20.45 -13.32 10.78
C ASN A 329 20.99 -11.90 10.51
N GLU A 330 21.64 -11.69 9.37
CA GLU A 330 22.22 -10.40 8.97
C GLU A 330 21.18 -9.31 8.70
N ALA A 331 19.91 -9.67 8.47
CA ALA A 331 18.82 -8.71 8.30
C ALA A 331 18.29 -8.17 9.65
N GLY A 332 18.62 -8.80 10.77
CA GLY A 332 18.18 -8.41 12.11
C GLY A 332 18.52 -6.96 12.49
N PRO A 333 19.80 -6.52 12.37
CA PRO A 333 20.19 -5.15 12.66
C PRO A 333 19.47 -4.11 11.78
N MET A 334 19.21 -4.45 10.52
CA MET A 334 18.46 -3.58 9.61
C MET A 334 17.01 -3.40 10.08
N ALA A 335 16.35 -4.49 10.49
CA ALA A 335 14.98 -4.43 11.00
C ALA A 335 14.89 -3.58 12.27
N ARG A 336 15.85 -3.75 13.20
CA ARG A 336 15.96 -2.92 14.41
C ARG A 336 16.01 -1.43 14.07
N LEU A 337 16.88 -1.03 13.15
CA LEU A 337 17.05 0.37 12.78
C LEU A 337 15.87 0.92 11.97
N LEU A 338 15.28 0.11 11.08
CA LEU A 338 14.03 0.45 10.39
C LEU A 338 12.88 0.70 11.38
N GLY A 339 12.89 0.05 12.55
CA GLY A 339 11.94 0.31 13.63
C GLY A 339 11.87 1.78 14.04
N LEU A 340 12.97 2.53 13.96
CA LEU A 340 12.97 3.98 14.25
C LEU A 340 12.12 4.79 13.26
N SER A 341 11.90 4.25 12.05
CA SER A 341 11.09 4.90 11.01
C SER A 341 9.57 4.78 11.26
N LEU A 342 9.13 3.91 12.19
CA LEU A 342 7.70 3.70 12.46
C LEU A 342 7.02 4.90 13.13
N LEU A 343 7.74 5.62 13.99
CA LEU A 343 7.24 6.86 14.60
C LEU A 343 7.04 7.99 13.58
N PRO A 344 8.04 8.38 12.77
CA PRO A 344 7.82 9.41 11.76
C PRO A 344 6.78 8.95 10.71
N LEU A 345 6.77 7.67 10.33
CA LEU A 345 5.72 7.11 9.47
C LEU A 345 4.32 7.33 10.08
N SER A 346 4.15 7.06 11.38
CA SER A 346 2.84 7.19 12.03
C SER A 346 2.35 8.64 12.08
N LEU A 347 3.27 9.57 12.36
CA LEU A 347 3.03 11.01 12.43
C LEU A 347 2.70 11.59 11.07
N ASN A 348 3.52 11.28 10.05
CA ASN A 348 3.27 11.63 8.66
C ASN A 348 1.85 11.21 8.24
N ARG A 349 1.52 9.92 8.39
CA ARG A 349 0.23 9.38 7.94
C ARG A 349 -0.96 10.03 8.65
N MET A 350 -0.85 10.30 9.96
CA MET A 350 -1.92 10.96 10.69
C MET A 350 -2.07 12.43 10.30
N ALA A 351 -0.96 13.18 10.27
CA ALA A 351 -0.96 14.59 9.88
C ALA A 351 -1.48 14.76 8.44
N GLY A 352 -1.06 13.90 7.51
CA GLY A 352 -1.57 13.85 6.15
C GLY A 352 -3.08 13.60 6.10
N ASN A 353 -3.62 12.68 6.90
CA ASN A 353 -5.06 12.46 6.99
C ASN A 353 -5.83 13.68 7.54
N ILE A 354 -5.30 14.35 8.55
CA ILE A 354 -5.90 15.56 9.14
C ILE A 354 -5.92 16.71 8.11
N LEU A 355 -4.81 16.91 7.40
CA LEU A 355 -4.71 17.90 6.33
C LEU A 355 -5.66 17.59 5.17
N ASN A 356 -5.70 16.35 4.71
CA ASN A 356 -6.64 15.91 3.67
C ASN A 356 -8.09 16.11 4.10
N ALA A 357 -8.43 15.89 5.38
CA ALA A 357 -9.79 16.12 5.89
C ALA A 357 -10.23 17.60 5.81
N ARG A 358 -9.27 18.53 5.68
CA ARG A 358 -9.49 19.96 5.45
C ARG A 358 -9.40 20.38 3.97
N GLY A 359 -9.28 19.43 3.04
CA GLY A 359 -9.13 19.73 1.61
C GLY A 359 -7.75 20.30 1.25
N MET A 360 -6.71 19.90 1.99
CA MET A 360 -5.33 20.36 1.77
C MET A 360 -4.45 19.31 1.09
N GLU A 361 -5.03 18.53 0.16
CA GLU A 361 -4.36 17.39 -0.47
C GLU A 361 -3.09 17.78 -1.22
N TRP A 362 -3.06 18.99 -1.80
CA TRP A 362 -1.88 19.52 -2.51
C TRP A 362 -0.69 19.78 -1.58
N TRP A 363 -0.93 20.19 -0.33
CA TRP A 363 0.14 20.38 0.65
C TRP A 363 0.72 19.04 1.09
N VAL A 364 -0.14 18.04 1.28
CA VAL A 364 0.25 16.66 1.59
C VAL A 364 1.05 16.05 0.44
N ALA A 365 0.57 16.22 -0.80
CA ALA A 365 1.28 15.76 -2.00
C ALA A 365 2.64 16.44 -2.16
N SER A 366 2.74 17.74 -1.86
CA SER A 366 4.02 18.47 -1.92
C SER A 366 5.02 17.98 -0.88
N ALA A 367 4.58 17.75 0.36
CA ALA A 367 5.43 17.17 1.42
C ALA A 367 5.92 15.76 1.03
N GLY A 368 5.03 14.94 0.46
CA GLY A 368 5.38 13.63 -0.07
C GLY A 368 6.40 13.72 -1.20
N LEU A 369 6.24 14.65 -2.15
CA LEU A 369 7.14 14.81 -3.29
C LEU A 369 8.55 15.18 -2.83
N VAL A 370 8.68 16.13 -1.90
CA VAL A 370 9.98 16.53 -1.34
C VAL A 370 10.65 15.34 -0.64
N SER A 371 9.91 14.61 0.20
CA SER A 371 10.40 13.40 0.86
C SER A 371 10.86 12.33 -0.14
N CYS A 372 10.07 12.09 -1.18
CA CYS A 372 10.38 11.14 -2.24
C CYS A 372 11.64 11.52 -3.03
N VAL A 373 11.80 12.79 -3.40
CA VAL A 373 13.01 13.25 -4.09
C VAL A 373 14.24 13.03 -3.22
N VAL A 374 14.17 13.39 -1.93
CA VAL A 374 15.26 13.15 -0.99
C VAL A 374 15.53 11.64 -0.84
N ASN A 375 14.50 10.80 -0.72
CA ASN A 375 14.65 9.35 -0.65
C ASN A 375 15.38 8.80 -1.88
N VAL A 376 14.97 9.18 -3.08
CA VAL A 376 15.58 8.72 -4.34
C VAL A 376 17.03 9.18 -4.44
N VAL A 377 17.31 10.45 -4.19
CA VAL A 377 18.67 11.01 -4.29
C VAL A 377 19.62 10.35 -3.30
N LEU A 378 19.21 10.21 -2.03
CA LEU A 378 20.02 9.56 -1.01
C LEU A 378 20.26 8.08 -1.36
N ASN A 379 19.25 7.37 -1.87
CA ASN A 379 19.40 5.98 -2.31
C ASN A 379 20.38 5.86 -3.48
N ILE A 380 20.29 6.73 -4.49
CA ILE A 380 21.21 6.74 -5.64
C ILE A 380 22.66 6.95 -5.19
N VAL A 381 22.88 7.88 -4.26
CA VAL A 381 24.23 8.26 -3.81
C VAL A 381 24.82 7.24 -2.84
N TYR A 382 24.06 6.80 -1.83
CA TYR A 382 24.62 6.06 -0.69
C TYR A 382 24.50 4.53 -0.79
N ILE A 383 23.50 3.98 -1.49
CA ILE A 383 23.38 2.51 -1.64
C ILE A 383 24.59 1.89 -2.35
N PRO A 384 25.16 2.47 -3.43
CA PRO A 384 26.34 1.89 -4.08
C PRO A 384 27.54 1.75 -3.13
N ILE A 385 27.69 2.71 -2.20
CA ILE A 385 28.83 2.83 -1.28
C ILE A 385 28.63 1.98 -0.02
N HIS A 386 27.46 2.06 0.60
CA HIS A 386 27.19 1.47 1.92
C HIS A 386 26.23 0.27 1.88
N GLY A 387 25.62 -0.03 0.73
CA GLY A 387 24.74 -1.19 0.58
C GLY A 387 23.38 -1.04 1.29
N ALA A 388 22.84 -2.14 1.79
CA ALA A 388 21.50 -2.23 2.37
C ALA A 388 21.30 -1.33 3.60
N ILE A 389 22.34 -1.11 4.41
CA ILE A 389 22.24 -0.24 5.59
C ILE A 389 21.98 1.22 5.20
N ALA A 390 22.46 1.66 4.03
CA ALA A 390 22.20 3.00 3.50
C ALA A 390 20.71 3.21 3.20
N ALA A 391 20.03 2.18 2.69
CA ALA A 391 18.59 2.21 2.43
C ALA A 391 17.78 2.37 3.72
N VAL A 392 18.23 1.77 4.83
CA VAL A 392 17.61 1.93 6.15
C VAL A 392 17.70 3.38 6.64
N TYR A 393 18.89 3.98 6.59
CA TYR A 393 19.06 5.38 7.00
C TYR A 393 18.32 6.36 6.08
N THR A 394 18.31 6.08 4.78
CA THR A 394 17.57 6.87 3.79
C THR A 394 16.06 6.84 4.06
N THR A 395 15.51 5.66 4.37
CA THR A 395 14.12 5.51 4.77
C THR A 395 13.81 6.35 6.01
N LEU A 396 14.60 6.21 7.08
CA LEU A 396 14.44 6.98 8.31
C LEU A 396 14.49 8.49 8.07
N ALA A 397 15.47 8.96 7.29
CA ALA A 397 15.61 10.36 6.94
C ALA A 397 14.41 10.87 6.15
N SER A 398 13.98 10.15 5.11
CA SER A 398 12.86 10.53 4.26
C SER A 398 11.51 10.55 4.99
N GLU A 399 11.23 9.57 5.85
CA GLU A 399 10.00 9.54 6.66
C GLU A 399 10.00 10.65 7.71
N SER A 400 11.15 10.89 8.36
CA SER A 400 11.29 11.98 9.32
C SER A 400 11.09 13.34 8.66
N LEU A 401 11.64 13.53 7.46
CA LEU A 401 11.44 14.74 6.67
C LEU A 401 9.97 14.93 6.28
N HIS A 402 9.30 13.87 5.84
CA HIS A 402 7.87 13.91 5.51
C HIS A 402 7.04 14.28 6.73
N ALA A 403 7.26 13.61 7.87
CA ALA A 403 6.57 13.90 9.12
C ALA A 403 6.78 15.35 9.56
N MET A 404 8.01 15.85 9.49
CA MET A 404 8.35 17.22 9.84
C MET A 404 7.59 18.22 8.96
N PHE A 405 7.61 18.06 7.63
CA PHE A 405 6.86 18.95 6.73
C PHE A 405 5.36 18.90 6.99
N ALA A 406 4.78 17.71 7.13
CA ALA A 406 3.35 17.55 7.38
C ALA A 406 2.93 18.22 8.71
N LEU A 407 3.74 18.08 9.76
CA LEU A 407 3.48 18.70 11.07
C LEU A 407 3.66 20.22 11.03
N ILE A 408 4.69 20.75 10.36
CA ILE A 408 4.88 22.21 10.21
C ILE A 408 3.68 22.83 9.50
N ILE A 409 3.23 22.21 8.40
CA ILE A 409 2.06 22.68 7.66
C ILE A 409 0.83 22.65 8.57
N LEU A 410 0.59 21.56 9.28
CA LEU A 410 -0.54 21.42 10.19
C LEU A 410 -0.53 22.48 11.30
N MET A 411 0.58 22.64 12.02
CA MET A 411 0.74 23.61 13.10
C MET A 411 0.58 25.05 12.61
N SER A 412 1.13 25.38 11.44
CA SER A 412 1.00 26.74 10.87
C SER A 412 -0.46 27.10 10.62
N LYS A 413 -1.28 26.15 10.18
CA LYS A 413 -2.70 26.37 9.89
C LYS A 413 -3.56 26.36 11.14
N GLU A 414 -3.22 25.57 12.15
CA GLU A 414 -3.91 25.66 13.44
C GLU A 414 -3.69 27.00 14.12
N ARG A 415 -2.47 27.53 14.10
CA ARG A 415 -2.18 28.88 14.63
C ARG A 415 -2.97 29.97 13.89
N LEU A 416 -3.04 29.90 12.56
CA LEU A 416 -3.83 30.85 11.77
C LEU A 416 -5.33 30.77 12.03
N ALA A 417 -5.85 29.60 12.41
CA ALA A 417 -7.26 29.44 12.77
C ALA A 417 -7.56 30.08 14.15
N LEU A 418 -6.67 29.93 15.12
CA LEU A 418 -6.80 30.54 16.45
C LEU A 418 -6.81 32.06 16.38
N ASN A 419 -5.93 32.66 15.57
CA ASN A 419 -5.86 34.12 15.39
C ASN A 419 -7.07 34.73 14.67
N LYS A 420 -7.96 33.92 14.09
CA LYS A 420 -9.22 34.39 13.48
C LYS A 420 -10.42 34.29 14.41
N GLU A 421 -10.31 33.53 15.50
CA GLU A 421 -11.37 33.35 16.51
C GLU A 421 -11.19 34.28 17.72
N THR A 422 -10.00 34.90 17.87
CA THR A 422 -9.71 36.06 18.74
C THR A 422 -9.86 37.35 17.97
#